data_AF-A0A916JCR8-F1
#
_entry.id   AF-A0A916JCR8-F1
#
_cell.length_a   1.000
_cell.length_b   1.000
_cell.length_c   1.000
_cell.angle_alpha   90.00
_cell.angle_beta   90.00
_cell.angle_gamma   90.00
#
_symmetry.space_group_name_H-M   'P 1'
#
loop_
_entity.id
_entity.type
_entity.pdbx_description
1 polymer ?
#
loop_
_entity_poly.entity_id
_entity_poly.type
_entity_poly.pdbx_seq_one_letter_code
_entity_poly.pdbx_strand_id
1 'polypeptide(L)' 'MTNLTNWDAAAKEKASKGFKIHLLAFVLVTPAIWLVWYLTDTSYPWPLWSTPAWGVGLLFHYLGVYVFSKRVS' A
#
# COMPACT_ATOMS: atom_id res chain seq x y z
N MET A 1 -32.48 10.63 -7.20
CA MET A 1 -31.62 9.51 -6.72
C MET A 1 -30.23 9.51 -7.39
N THR A 2 -29.74 10.65 -7.91
CA THR A 2 -28.46 10.74 -8.66
C THR A 2 -27.25 11.15 -7.81
N ASN A 3 -27.46 11.60 -6.57
CA ASN A 3 -26.37 12.10 -5.72
C ASN A 3 -25.57 10.98 -5.04
N LEU A 4 -26.19 9.86 -4.66
CA LEU A 4 -25.53 8.77 -3.92
C LEU A 4 -24.44 8.10 -4.76
N THR A 5 -24.71 7.83 -6.04
CA THR A 5 -23.78 7.16 -6.96
C THR A 5 -22.49 7.96 -7.23
N ASN A 6 -22.56 9.29 -7.19
CA ASN A 6 -21.41 10.16 -7.46
C ASN A 6 -20.42 10.15 -6.29
N TRP A 7 -20.91 10.06 -5.05
CA TRP A 7 -20.07 9.93 -3.85
C TRP A 7 -19.37 8.57 -3.80
N ASP A 8 -20.07 7.50 -4.16
CA ASP A 8 -19.50 6.15 -4.22
C ASP A 8 -18.39 6.05 -5.29
N ALA A 9 -18.63 6.63 -6.47
CA ALA A 9 -17.64 6.68 -7.54
C ALA A 9 -16.38 7.47 -7.12
N ALA A 10 -16.56 8.66 -6.54
CA ALA A 10 -15.45 9.49 -6.07
C ALA A 10 -14.67 8.83 -4.92
N ALA A 11 -15.36 8.18 -3.98
CA ALA A 11 -14.74 7.45 -2.88
C ALA A 11 -13.90 6.27 -3.37
N LYS A 12 -14.42 5.50 -4.32
CA LYS A 12 -13.71 4.38 -4.94
C LYS A 12 -12.47 4.82 -5.71
N GLU A 13 -12.57 5.91 -6.46
CA GLU A 13 -11.43 6.49 -7.17
C GLU A 13 -10.34 6.95 -6.20
N LYS A 14 -10.71 7.67 -5.13
CA LYS A 14 -9.78 8.10 -4.09
C LYS A 14 -9.09 6.92 -3.42
N ALA A 15 -9.83 5.86 -3.10
CA ALA A 15 -9.29 4.65 -2.49
C ALA A 15 -8.28 3.94 -3.43
N SER A 16 -8.60 3.81 -4.73
CA SER A 16 -7.68 3.24 -5.72
C SER A 16 -6.41 4.08 -5.89
N LYS A 17 -6.53 5.42 -5.93
CA LYS A 17 -5.38 6.34 -5.96
C LYS A 17 -4.50 6.18 -4.71
N GLY A 18 -5.12 6.10 -3.53
CA GLY A 18 -4.41 5.84 -2.27
C GLY A 18 -3.61 4.54 -2.30
N PHE A 19 -4.20 3.45 -2.80
CA PHE A 19 -3.50 2.18 -2.96
C PHE A 19 -2.31 2.28 -3.91
N LYS A 20 -2.48 2.92 -5.07
CA LYS A 20 -1.39 3.10 -6.05
C LYS A 20 -0.21 3.87 -5.47
N ILE A 21 -0.47 4.91 -4.67
CA ILE A 21 0.59 5.67 -3.98
C ILE A 21 1.30 4.79 -2.96
N HIS A 22 0.57 4.04 -2.14
CA HIS A 22 1.18 3.13 -1.16
C HIS A 22 2.03 2.05 -1.85
N LEU A 23 1.53 1.47 -2.95
CA LEU A 23 2.27 0.50 -3.76
C LEU A 23 3.54 1.10 -4.34
N LEU A 24 3.47 2.31 -4.92
CA LEU A 24 4.63 2.99 -5.47
C LEU A 24 5.68 3.29 -4.40
N ALA A 25 5.23 3.80 -3.24
CA ALA A 25 6.10 4.03 -2.10
C ALA A 25 6.78 2.73 -1.65
N PHE A 26 6.05 1.62 -1.55
CA PHE A 26 6.63 0.31 -1.21
C PHE A 26 7.69 -0.12 -2.23
N VAL A 27 7.38 -0.05 -3.53
CA VAL A 27 8.29 -0.50 -4.60
C VAL A 27 9.54 0.37 -4.72
N LEU A 28 9.47 1.67 -4.41
CA LEU A 28 10.64 2.56 -4.52
C LEU A 28 11.45 2.63 -3.22
N VAL A 29 10.76 2.76 -2.08
CA VAL A 29 11.41 2.99 -0.78
C VAL A 29 12.01 1.70 -0.24
N THR A 30 11.35 0.55 -0.39
CA THR A 30 11.89 -0.72 0.12
C THR A 30 13.27 -1.04 -0.51
N PRO A 31 13.47 -1.03 -1.84
CA PRO A 31 14.80 -1.24 -2.41
C PRO A 31 15.83 -0.20 -1.98
N ALA A 32 15.45 1.08 -1.84
CA ALA A 32 16.35 2.12 -1.36
C ALA A 32 16.82 1.84 0.09
N ILE A 33 15.92 1.40 0.97
CA ILE A 33 16.24 0.98 2.34
C ILE A 33 17.22 -0.21 2.33
N TRP A 34 16.94 -1.24 1.52
CA TRP A 34 17.84 -2.39 1.38
C TRP A 34 19.20 -2.01 0.79
N LEU A 35 19.24 -1.04 -0.13
CA LEU A 35 20.48 -0.51 -0.68
C LEU A 35 21.30 0.23 0.40
N VAL A 36 20.67 1.06 1.23
CA VAL A 36 21.34 1.72 2.35
C VAL A 36 21.95 0.69 3.30
N TRP A 37 21.20 -0.34 3.66
CA TRP A 37 21.71 -1.44 4.49
C TRP A 37 22.93 -2.12 3.84
N TYR A 38 22.84 -2.43 2.54
CA TYR A 38 23.92 -3.08 1.79
C TYR A 38 25.20 -2.23 1.73
N LEU A 39 25.07 -0.90 1.66
CA LEU A 39 26.20 0.03 1.54
C LEU A 39 26.78 0.51 2.87
N THR A 40 26.17 0.17 4.02
CA THR A 40 26.57 0.69 5.34
C THR A 40 27.10 -0.40 6.26
N ASP A 41 26.21 -1.17 6.88
CA ASP A 41 26.54 -2.28 7.76
C ASP A 41 25.58 -3.45 7.52
N THR A 42 26.16 -4.55 7.03
CA THR A 42 25.42 -5.78 6.72
C THR A 42 25.41 -6.78 7.88
N SER A 43 25.96 -6.42 9.05
CA SER A 43 26.02 -7.29 10.23
C SER A 43 24.63 -7.66 10.78
N TYR A 44 23.68 -6.73 10.67
CA TYR A 44 22.29 -6.92 11.09
C TYR A 44 21.31 -6.46 10.02
N PRO A 45 20.49 -7.36 9.43
CA PRO A 45 19.53 -7.04 8.37
C PRO A 45 18.29 -6.33 8.92
N TRP A 46 18.45 -5.13 9.46
CA TRP A 46 17.35 -4.34 10.01
C TRP A 46 16.18 -4.08 9.03
N PRO A 47 16.36 -3.99 7.69
CA PRO A 47 15.23 -3.84 6.77
C PRO A 47 14.26 -5.04 6.77
N LEU A 48 14.71 -6.21 7.27
CA LEU A 48 13.93 -7.43 7.34
C LEU A 48 12.70 -7.30 8.23
N TRP A 49 12.70 -6.41 9.21
CA TRP A 49 11.53 -6.19 10.07
C TRP A 49 10.54 -5.21 9.45
N SER A 50 11.05 -4.16 8.80
CA SER A 50 10.24 -3.11 8.18
C SER A 50 9.53 -3.61 6.91
N THR A 51 10.23 -4.35 6.06
CA THR A 51 9.71 -4.84 4.77
C THR A 51 8.42 -5.67 4.90
N PRO A 52 8.37 -6.75 5.69
CA PRO A 52 7.15 -7.55 5.85
C PRO A 52 6.06 -6.79 6.59
N ALA A 53 6.39 -5.97 7.59
CA ALA A 53 5.39 -5.15 8.28
C ALA A 53 4.66 -4.19 7.32
N TRP A 54 5.40 -3.49 6.46
CA TRP A 54 4.83 -2.68 5.40
C TRP A 54 4.11 -3.51 4.33
N GLY A 55 4.65 -4.67 3.96
CA GLY A 55 4.02 -5.58 3.01
C GLY A 55 2.64 -6.07 3.47
N VAL A 56 2.49 -6.35 4.76
CA VAL A 56 1.20 -6.69 5.37
C VAL A 56 0.24 -5.50 5.29
N GLY A 57 0.70 -4.28 5.59
CA GLY A 57 -0.11 -3.06 5.42
C GLY A 57 -0.58 -2.85 3.97
N LEU A 58 0.29 -3.09 2.99
CA LEU A 58 -0.04 -3.02 1.57
C LEU A 58 -1.08 -4.08 1.17
N LEU A 59 -0.95 -5.31 1.68
CA LEU A 59 -1.92 -6.38 1.47
C LEU A 59 -3.30 -6.00 2.01
N PHE A 60 -3.39 -5.52 3.24
CA PHE A 60 -4.67 -5.07 3.81
C PHE A 60 -5.27 -3.89 3.06
N HIS A 61 -4.44 -2.95 2.57
CA HIS A 61 -4.92 -1.87 1.71
C HIS A 61 -5.51 -2.40 0.40
N TYR A 62 -4.84 -3.35 -0.25
CA TYR A 62 -5.37 -4.03 -1.44
C TYR A 62 -6.71 -4.72 -1.16
N LEU A 63 -6.80 -5.48 -0.07
CA LEU A 63 -8.04 -6.18 0.31
C LEU A 63 -9.18 -5.18 0.57
N GLY A 64 -8.91 -4.07 1.26
CA GLY A 64 -9.89 -3.01 1.49
C GLY A 64 -10.42 -2.40 0.18
N VAL A 65 -9.53 -2.08 -0.76
CA VAL A 65 -9.89 -1.40 -2.02
C VAL A 65 -10.56 -2.33 -3.03
N TYR A 66 -10.07 -3.56 -3.20
CA TYR A 66 -10.47 -4.42 -4.32
C TYR A 66 -11.31 -5.64 -3.92
N VAL A 67 -11.16 -6.15 -2.70
CA VAL A 67 -11.88 -7.36 -2.26
C VAL A 67 -13.11 -7.01 -1.45
N PHE A 68 -12.98 -6.15 -0.43
CA PHE A 68 -14.07 -5.83 0.48
C PHE A 68 -14.98 -4.71 -0.04
N SER A 69 -14.48 -3.81 -0.89
CA SER A 69 -15.28 -2.74 -1.50
C SER A 69 -16.43 -3.25 -2.41
N LYS A 70 -16.40 -4.52 -2.84
CA LYS A 70 -17.50 -5.12 -3.63
C LYS A 70 -18.55 -5.85 -2.80
N ARG A 71 -18.34 -6.07 -1.50
CA ARG A 71 -19.23 -6.90 -0.66
C ARG A 71 -20.28 -6.13 0.14
N VAL A 72 -20.26 -4.80 0.08
CA VAL A 72 -21.26 -3.93 0.71
C VAL A 72 -21.99 -3.17 -0.39
N SER A 73 -22.84 -3.88 -1.14
CA SER A 73 -23.84 -3.30 -2.05
C SER A 73 -25.10 -4.15 -2.01
#